data_AF-A0A956VND1-F1
#
_entry.id   AF-A0A956VND1-F1
#
_cell.length_a   1.000
_cell.length_b   1.000
_cell.length_c   1.000
_cell.angle_alpha   90.00
_cell.angle_beta   90.00
_cell.angle_gamma   90.00
#
_symmetry.space_group_name_H-M   'P 1'
#
loop_
_entity.id
_entity.type
_entity.pdbx_description
1 polymer ?
#
loop_
_entity_poly.entity_id
_entity_poly.type
_entity_poly.pdbx_seq_one_letter_code
_entity_poly.pdbx_strand_id
1 'polypeptide(L)'
;MAEKLTLGLLCALLLAVVGLYRLDSSAGIPFLSSSPVATVPAYIETIATPAAVALPEIDIDTWFADSDEAEEAVDPYDPTTWGQIAAFVEESRTPGGWAETCALATSATGGDRVEAPLPGALACSDIAAVTEVQQFAAMVLNAQAEVALWIRGVPGHSLGGIQARQGELRLMCTTAVIAREGGPESTYAEACTLALDAGYMNGDGPATFDALAEAYALAAADIAVRDATTDPEPAFYAVASAAESP
;
A
#
# COMPACT_ATOMS: atom_id res chain seq x y z
N MET A 1 8.26 0.38 58.74
CA MET A 1 8.31 -1.08 58.45
C MET A 1 7.56 -1.48 57.18
N ALA A 2 7.16 -0.55 56.29
CA ALA A 2 6.54 -0.88 55.00
C ALA A 2 7.48 -0.68 53.78
N GLU A 3 8.67 -0.10 53.99
CA GLU A 3 9.55 0.37 52.90
C GLU A 3 10.63 -0.64 52.48
N LYS A 4 10.83 -1.70 53.27
CA LYS A 4 11.80 -2.78 52.95
C LYS A 4 11.15 -3.96 52.20
N LEU A 5 9.82 -4.02 52.13
CA LEU A 5 9.09 -5.13 51.50
C LEU A 5 8.93 -4.93 49.98
N THR A 6 8.88 -3.69 49.49
CA THR A 6 8.65 -3.37 48.07
C THR A 6 9.91 -3.51 47.20
N LEU A 7 11.10 -3.23 47.74
CA LEU A 7 12.36 -3.38 47.00
C LEU A 7 12.77 -4.86 46.81
N GLY A 8 12.46 -5.71 47.80
CA GLY A 8 12.72 -7.16 47.72
C GLY A 8 11.86 -7.87 46.66
N LEU A 9 10.61 -7.43 46.47
CA LEU A 9 9.71 -7.99 45.47
C LEU A 9 10.11 -7.60 44.04
N LEU A 10 10.60 -6.37 43.86
CA LEU A 10 11.09 -5.86 42.57
C LEU A 10 12.39 -6.56 42.11
N CYS A 11 13.32 -6.86 43.02
CA CYS A 11 14.52 -7.64 42.69
C CYS A 11 14.21 -9.13 42.37
N ALA A 12 13.19 -9.73 42.99
CA ALA A 12 12.79 -11.11 42.71
C ALA A 12 12.10 -11.27 41.34
N LEU A 13 11.33 -10.26 40.90
CA LEU A 13 10.69 -10.26 39.58
C LEU A 13 11.68 -10.04 38.42
N LEU A 14 12.74 -9.25 38.64
CA LEU A 14 13.78 -9.03 37.60
C LEU A 14 14.74 -10.21 37.42
N LEU A 15 14.90 -11.09 38.43
CA LEU A 15 15.70 -12.33 38.31
C LEU A 15 14.91 -13.52 37.74
N ALA A 16 13.58 -13.47 37.71
CA ALA A 16 12.74 -14.54 37.15
C ALA A 16 12.70 -14.55 35.61
N VAL A 17 12.94 -13.41 34.95
CA VAL A 17 12.88 -13.31 33.48
C VAL A 17 14.19 -13.75 32.80
N VAL A 18 15.32 -13.75 33.52
CA VAL A 18 16.63 -14.20 32.99
C VAL A 18 16.80 -15.74 33.09
N GLY A 19 15.95 -16.43 33.87
CA GLY A 19 16.02 -17.88 34.07
C GLY A 19 15.33 -18.74 33.00
N LEU A 20 14.49 -18.14 32.14
CA LEU A 20 13.72 -18.90 31.13
C LEU A 20 14.40 -18.99 29.75
N TYR A 21 15.60 -18.41 29.59
CA TYR A 21 16.37 -18.45 28.34
C TYR A 21 17.69 -19.24 28.44
N ARG A 22 17.85 -20.13 29.43
CA ARG A 22 18.97 -21.09 29.53
C ARG A 22 18.55 -22.49 29.95
N LEU A 23 17.71 -23.13 29.13
CA LEU A 23 17.62 -24.59 29.05
C LEU A 23 17.53 -24.98 27.58
N ASP A 24 18.65 -24.79 26.87
CA ASP A 24 18.91 -25.57 25.68
C ASP A 24 19.72 -26.82 26.11
N SER A 25 19.52 -27.91 25.37
CA SER A 25 20.33 -29.13 25.31
C SER A 25 20.19 -30.21 26.41
N SER A 26 19.68 -31.35 25.94
CA SER A 26 19.95 -32.73 26.40
C SER A 26 19.21 -33.29 27.63
N ALA A 27 17.94 -33.64 27.43
CA ALA A 27 17.33 -34.76 28.15
C ALA A 27 16.47 -35.59 27.17
N GLY A 28 17.02 -36.71 26.71
CA GLY A 28 16.30 -37.64 25.84
C GLY A 28 15.17 -38.32 26.60
N ILE A 29 13.95 -38.18 26.09
CA ILE A 29 12.79 -38.97 26.52
C ILE A 29 12.58 -40.08 25.49
N PRO A 30 12.70 -41.37 25.87
CA PRO A 30 12.59 -42.47 24.94
C PRO A 30 11.15 -42.95 24.86
N PHE A 31 10.35 -42.38 23.97
CA PHE A 31 9.14 -43.05 23.47
C PHE A 31 8.96 -42.79 21.99
N LEU A 32 9.40 -43.76 21.20
CA LEU A 32 8.97 -43.93 19.82
C LEU A 32 7.48 -44.30 19.81
N SER A 33 6.65 -43.42 19.26
CA SER A 33 5.62 -43.87 18.33
C SER A 33 5.65 -42.92 17.14
N SER A 34 5.95 -43.47 15.98
CA SER A 34 5.99 -42.84 14.68
C SER A 34 4.78 -41.93 14.44
N SER A 35 4.93 -40.62 14.64
CA SER A 35 4.06 -39.65 14.00
C SER A 35 4.36 -39.68 12.50
N PRO A 36 3.35 -39.73 11.62
CA PRO A 36 3.60 -39.57 10.20
C PRO A 36 4.29 -38.22 10.01
N VAL A 37 5.34 -38.18 9.17
CA VAL A 37 5.89 -36.92 8.68
C VAL A 37 4.70 -36.16 8.13
N ALA A 38 4.29 -35.09 8.82
CA ALA A 38 3.27 -34.21 8.30
C ALA A 38 3.87 -33.64 7.01
N THR A 39 3.41 -34.17 5.87
CA THR A 39 3.61 -33.52 4.59
C THR A 39 3.13 -32.10 4.77
N VAL A 40 4.06 -31.17 4.71
CA VAL A 40 3.77 -29.74 4.64
C VAL A 40 2.69 -29.61 3.58
N PRO A 41 1.47 -29.14 3.94
CA PRO A 41 0.40 -29.01 2.97
C PRO A 41 0.88 -28.10 1.84
N ALA A 42 0.55 -28.44 0.59
CA ALA A 42 1.01 -27.69 -0.59
C ALA A 42 0.73 -26.17 -0.53
N TYR A 43 -0.23 -25.74 0.30
CA TYR A 43 -0.51 -24.31 0.52
C TYR A 43 0.58 -23.55 1.30
N ILE A 44 1.50 -24.23 2.00
CA ILE A 44 2.63 -23.61 2.69
C ILE A 44 3.80 -23.38 1.71
N GLU A 45 3.99 -24.23 0.69
CA GLU A 45 5.03 -24.00 -0.33
C GLU A 45 4.74 -22.75 -1.18
N THR A 46 3.47 -22.38 -1.34
CA THR A 46 3.08 -21.13 -2.03
C THR A 46 3.42 -19.85 -1.26
N ILE A 47 3.70 -19.91 0.04
CA ILE A 47 4.10 -18.74 0.86
C ILE A 47 5.60 -18.44 0.70
N ALA A 48 6.37 -19.37 0.11
CA ALA A 48 7.81 -19.26 -0.07
C ALA A 48 8.22 -19.05 -1.54
N THR A 49 7.30 -18.63 -2.42
CA THR A 49 7.71 -18.14 -3.74
C THR A 49 8.47 -16.83 -3.51
N PRO A 50 9.80 -16.78 -3.74
CA PRO A 50 10.50 -15.51 -3.67
C PRO A 50 9.86 -14.55 -4.68
N ALA A 51 9.61 -13.31 -4.25
CA ALA A 51 9.20 -12.24 -5.14
C ALA A 51 10.09 -12.24 -6.40
N ALA A 52 9.49 -12.02 -7.55
CA ALA A 52 10.25 -11.95 -8.81
C ALA A 52 11.41 -10.94 -8.63
N VAL A 53 12.63 -11.40 -8.91
CA VAL A 53 13.88 -10.61 -8.73
C VAL A 53 14.01 -9.50 -9.78
N ALA A 54 13.06 -9.42 -10.71
CA ALA A 54 12.91 -8.32 -11.64
C ALA A 54 11.45 -7.87 -11.61
N LEU A 55 11.26 -6.55 -11.51
CA LEU A 55 9.97 -5.93 -11.77
C LEU A 55 9.45 -6.43 -13.12
N PRO A 56 8.17 -6.80 -13.25
CA PRO A 56 7.56 -6.88 -14.57
C PRO A 56 7.82 -5.55 -15.29
N GLU A 57 7.97 -5.60 -16.61
CA GLU A 57 8.14 -4.38 -17.40
C GLU A 57 6.89 -3.50 -17.18
N ILE A 58 7.07 -2.44 -16.39
CA ILE A 58 6.03 -1.49 -16.01
C ILE A 58 6.11 -0.34 -16.99
N ASP A 59 5.02 -0.13 -17.72
CA ASP A 59 4.88 0.95 -18.69
C ASP A 59 3.77 1.90 -18.25
N ILE A 60 4.14 2.92 -17.46
CA ILE A 60 3.20 3.88 -16.86
C ILE A 60 2.51 4.73 -17.94
N ASP A 61 3.15 4.94 -19.09
CA ASP A 61 2.60 5.72 -20.20
C ASP A 61 1.30 5.09 -20.73
N THR A 62 1.16 3.76 -20.59
CA THR A 62 -0.03 3.03 -21.03
C THR A 62 -1.18 3.04 -20.05
N TRP A 63 -0.95 3.38 -18.78
CA TRP A 63 -1.95 3.28 -17.72
C TRP A 63 -3.01 4.38 -17.78
N PHE A 64 -2.61 5.56 -18.27
CA PHE A 64 -3.42 6.77 -18.30
C PHE A 64 -3.64 7.29 -19.72
N ALA A 65 -3.39 6.46 -20.74
CA ALA A 65 -3.58 6.84 -22.12
C ALA A 65 -5.06 7.19 -22.39
N ASP A 66 -5.30 8.30 -23.09
CA ASP A 66 -6.65 8.75 -23.42
C ASP A 66 -7.34 7.74 -24.36
N SER A 67 -8.55 7.32 -23.97
CA SER A 67 -9.37 6.41 -24.76
C SER A 67 -9.80 6.99 -26.11
N ASP A 68 -9.66 8.31 -26.29
CA ASP A 68 -10.03 9.04 -27.51
C ASP A 68 -8.99 8.88 -28.65
N GLU A 69 -7.75 8.46 -28.32
CA GLU A 69 -6.69 8.19 -29.31
C GLU A 69 -6.62 6.71 -29.72
N ALA A 70 -7.37 5.84 -29.04
CA ALA A 70 -7.39 4.41 -29.34
C ALA A 70 -8.36 4.10 -30.49
N GLU A 71 -7.84 3.57 -31.60
CA GLU A 71 -8.65 3.13 -32.75
C GLU A 71 -9.58 1.94 -32.42
N GLU A 72 -9.36 1.26 -31.29
CA GLU A 72 -10.20 0.18 -30.78
C GLU A 72 -10.71 0.51 -29.37
N ALA A 73 -11.89 -0.02 -29.02
CA ALA A 73 -12.43 0.10 -27.67
C ALA A 73 -11.48 -0.57 -26.67
N VAL A 74 -10.74 0.24 -25.92
CA VAL A 74 -9.87 -0.22 -24.83
C VAL A 74 -10.73 -0.90 -23.76
N ASP A 75 -10.39 -2.13 -23.37
CA ASP A 75 -11.03 -2.80 -22.23
C ASP A 75 -10.59 -2.07 -20.95
N PRO A 76 -11.47 -1.31 -20.27
CA PRO A 76 -11.09 -0.53 -19.09
C PRO A 76 -10.66 -1.42 -17.92
N TYR A 77 -10.91 -2.72 -18.01
CA TYR A 77 -10.58 -3.70 -16.99
C TYR A 77 -9.48 -4.68 -17.44
N ASP A 78 -8.65 -4.33 -18.42
CA ASP A 78 -7.60 -5.25 -18.91
C ASP A 78 -6.71 -5.78 -17.76
N PRO A 79 -6.67 -7.11 -17.54
CA PRO A 79 -5.90 -7.70 -16.44
C PRO A 79 -4.38 -7.46 -16.52
N THR A 80 -3.83 -7.18 -17.71
CA THR A 80 -2.40 -6.93 -17.87
C THR A 80 -2.06 -5.57 -17.27
N THR A 81 -2.78 -4.53 -17.67
CA THR A 81 -2.60 -3.16 -17.16
C THR A 81 -2.83 -3.11 -15.65
N TRP A 82 -3.97 -3.62 -15.16
CA TRP A 82 -4.27 -3.57 -13.73
C TRP A 82 -3.38 -4.48 -12.88
N GLY A 83 -2.87 -5.58 -13.46
CA GLY A 83 -1.87 -6.42 -12.83
C GLY A 83 -0.52 -5.71 -12.64
N GLN A 84 -0.08 -4.92 -13.62
CA GLN A 84 1.12 -4.08 -13.50
C GLN A 84 0.95 -2.99 -12.42
N ILE A 85 -0.21 -2.31 -12.41
CA ILE A 85 -0.53 -1.29 -11.40
C ILE A 85 -0.49 -1.88 -9.99
N ALA A 86 -1.11 -3.05 -9.78
CA ALA A 86 -1.09 -3.72 -8.48
C ALA A 86 0.35 -4.08 -8.05
N ALA A 87 1.18 -4.58 -8.97
CA ALA A 87 2.57 -4.91 -8.69
C ALA A 87 3.42 -3.67 -8.35
N PHE A 88 3.22 -2.57 -9.09
CA PHE A 88 3.88 -1.29 -8.82
C PHE A 88 3.59 -0.81 -7.40
N VAL A 89 2.32 -0.79 -6.98
CA VAL A 89 1.99 -0.28 -5.64
C VAL A 89 2.51 -1.18 -4.54
N GLU A 90 2.57 -2.49 -4.73
CA GLU A 90 3.19 -3.37 -3.72
C GLU A 90 4.70 -3.14 -3.59
N GLU A 91 5.42 -2.92 -4.70
CA GLU A 91 6.85 -2.59 -4.64
C GLU A 91 7.09 -1.23 -3.98
N SER A 92 6.23 -0.25 -4.31
CA SER A 92 6.36 1.13 -3.86
C SER A 92 6.27 1.28 -2.34
N ARG A 93 5.83 0.23 -1.60
CA ARG A 93 5.72 0.14 -0.12
C ARG A 93 7.02 0.22 0.65
N THR A 94 8.16 0.01 -0.02
CA THR A 94 9.47 0.08 0.61
C THR A 94 10.22 1.34 0.17
N PRO A 95 11.19 1.85 0.95
CA PRO A 95 12.01 2.99 0.52
C PRO A 95 12.74 2.75 -0.81
N GLY A 96 13.26 1.54 -1.01
CA GLY A 96 13.95 1.17 -2.25
C GLY A 96 12.98 1.06 -3.42
N GLY A 97 11.85 0.36 -3.21
CA GLY A 97 10.84 0.19 -4.24
C GLY A 97 10.16 1.51 -4.63
N TRP A 98 9.92 2.43 -3.68
CA TRP A 98 9.43 3.78 -3.98
C TRP A 98 10.41 4.56 -4.85
N ALA A 99 11.70 4.51 -4.56
CA ALA A 99 12.72 5.21 -5.34
C ALA A 99 12.73 4.76 -6.81
N GLU A 100 12.59 3.45 -7.05
CA GLU A 100 12.52 2.90 -8.41
C GLU A 100 11.20 3.25 -9.09
N THR A 101 10.08 3.04 -8.41
CA THR A 101 8.73 3.24 -8.95
C THR A 101 8.43 4.72 -9.24
N CYS A 102 8.81 5.64 -8.36
CA CYS A 102 8.61 7.07 -8.63
C CYS A 102 9.50 7.58 -9.76
N ALA A 103 10.69 6.99 -9.97
CA ALA A 103 11.57 7.39 -11.08
C ALA A 103 10.96 7.00 -12.44
N LEU A 104 10.31 5.82 -12.51
CA LEU A 104 9.51 5.43 -13.67
C LEU A 104 8.37 6.44 -13.91
N ALA A 105 7.66 6.82 -12.85
CA ALA A 105 6.58 7.80 -12.95
C ALA A 105 7.07 9.20 -13.35
N THR A 106 8.23 9.63 -12.86
CA THR A 106 8.91 10.87 -13.29
C THR A 106 9.24 10.82 -14.78
N SER A 107 9.70 9.67 -15.30
CA SER A 107 9.96 9.51 -16.73
C SER A 107 8.68 9.65 -17.57
N ALA A 108 7.57 9.04 -17.14
CA ALA A 108 6.28 9.09 -17.82
C ALA A 108 5.62 10.49 -17.74
N THR A 109 5.76 11.16 -16.59
CA THR A 109 5.24 12.52 -16.38
C THR A 109 6.04 13.55 -17.18
N GLY A 110 7.35 13.34 -17.33
CA GLY A 110 8.28 14.38 -17.71
C GLY A 110 8.56 15.37 -16.57
N GLY A 111 8.99 16.58 -16.92
CA GLY A 111 9.40 17.60 -15.94
C GLY A 111 8.25 18.40 -15.32
N ASP A 112 7.02 18.27 -15.82
CA ASP A 112 5.88 19.11 -15.45
C ASP A 112 4.66 18.25 -15.10
N ARG A 113 4.29 18.24 -13.81
CA ARG A 113 3.10 17.52 -13.32
C ARG A 113 1.80 18.16 -13.76
N VAL A 114 1.78 19.44 -14.13
CA VAL A 114 0.55 20.12 -14.56
C VAL A 114 0.11 19.63 -15.94
N GLU A 115 1.07 19.33 -16.81
CA GLU A 115 0.81 18.80 -18.15
C GLU A 115 0.46 17.29 -18.13
N ALA A 116 0.92 16.56 -17.12
CA ALA A 116 0.65 15.12 -16.95
C ALA A 116 0.32 14.76 -15.50
N PRO A 117 -0.82 15.23 -14.94
CA PRO A 117 -1.10 15.11 -13.51
C PRO A 117 -1.28 13.67 -13.04
N LEU A 118 -1.87 12.80 -13.88
CA LEU A 118 -2.11 11.40 -13.52
C LEU A 118 -0.82 10.62 -13.27
N PRO A 119 0.14 10.51 -14.21
CA PRO A 119 1.44 9.92 -13.88
C PRO A 119 2.21 10.78 -12.87
N GLY A 120 2.04 12.10 -12.88
CA GLY A 120 2.71 13.05 -11.98
C GLY A 120 2.43 12.82 -10.49
N ALA A 121 1.24 12.32 -10.16
CA ALA A 121 0.88 11.97 -8.79
C ALA A 121 1.82 10.91 -8.18
N LEU A 122 2.48 10.10 -9.00
CA LEU A 122 3.41 9.06 -8.58
C LEU A 122 4.89 9.44 -8.79
N ALA A 123 5.15 10.54 -9.51
CA ALA A 123 6.51 11.00 -9.83
C ALA A 123 7.25 11.51 -8.60
N CYS A 124 8.56 11.29 -8.54
CA CYS A 124 9.38 11.65 -7.38
C CYS A 124 9.25 13.14 -7.01
N SER A 125 9.08 13.43 -5.73
CA SER A 125 9.02 14.76 -5.13
C SER A 125 10.05 14.86 -4.02
N ASP A 126 10.70 16.02 -3.87
CA ASP A 126 11.53 16.35 -2.72
C ASP A 126 10.72 16.98 -1.55
N ILE A 127 9.45 17.28 -1.79
CA ILE A 127 8.55 17.93 -0.84
C ILE A 127 7.91 16.86 0.06
N ALA A 128 8.35 16.80 1.32
CA ALA A 128 7.85 15.81 2.30
C ALA A 128 6.32 15.82 2.45
N ALA A 129 5.67 17.00 2.45
CA ALA A 129 4.22 17.11 2.55
C ALA A 129 3.48 16.50 1.33
N VAL A 130 4.11 16.52 0.15
CA VAL A 130 3.57 15.91 -1.07
C VAL A 130 3.71 14.39 -1.00
N THR A 131 4.88 13.88 -0.56
CA THR A 131 5.08 12.43 -0.46
C THR A 131 4.05 11.71 0.41
N GLU A 132 3.51 12.35 1.45
CA GLU A 132 2.44 11.77 2.27
C GLU A 132 1.13 11.60 1.50
N VAL A 133 0.77 12.55 0.63
CA VAL A 133 -0.44 12.44 -0.21
C VAL A 133 -0.22 11.61 -1.48
N GLN A 134 1.03 11.46 -1.95
CA GLN A 134 1.37 10.50 -3.01
C GLN A 134 1.13 9.06 -2.55
N GLN A 135 1.38 8.76 -1.26
CA GLN A 135 1.03 7.46 -0.68
C GLN A 135 -0.49 7.20 -0.77
N PHE A 136 -1.32 8.22 -0.51
CA PHE A 136 -2.77 8.11 -0.68
C PHE A 136 -3.12 7.82 -2.15
N ALA A 137 -2.55 8.56 -3.10
CA ALA A 137 -2.79 8.35 -4.53
C ALA A 137 -2.43 6.92 -4.97
N ALA A 138 -1.27 6.40 -4.56
CA ALA A 138 -0.85 5.03 -4.84
C ALA A 138 -1.82 3.99 -4.25
N MET A 139 -2.32 4.23 -3.03
CA MET A 139 -3.29 3.33 -2.39
C MET A 139 -4.68 3.35 -3.04
N VAL A 140 -5.12 4.49 -3.57
CA VAL A 140 -6.35 4.59 -4.36
C VAL A 140 -6.22 3.78 -5.64
N LEU A 141 -5.10 3.91 -6.37
CA LEU A 141 -4.79 3.10 -7.55
C LEU A 141 -4.78 1.60 -7.26
N ASN A 142 -4.22 1.18 -6.12
CA ASN A 142 -4.22 -0.23 -5.72
C ASN A 142 -5.64 -0.76 -5.45
N ALA A 143 -6.48 0.04 -4.79
CA ALA A 143 -7.88 -0.32 -4.62
C ALA A 143 -8.61 -0.42 -5.96
N GLN A 144 -8.34 0.49 -6.90
CA GLN A 144 -8.92 0.46 -8.24
C GLN A 144 -8.49 -0.80 -9.02
N ALA A 145 -7.21 -1.15 -8.95
CA ALA A 145 -6.66 -2.36 -9.54
C ALA A 145 -7.33 -3.62 -8.99
N GLU A 146 -7.51 -3.69 -7.67
CA GLU A 146 -8.18 -4.82 -7.03
C GLU A 146 -9.64 -4.97 -7.50
N VAL A 147 -10.36 -3.86 -7.70
CA VAL A 147 -11.72 -3.87 -8.27
C VAL A 147 -11.72 -4.37 -9.71
N ALA A 148 -10.83 -3.85 -10.57
CA ALA A 148 -10.74 -4.27 -11.97
C ALA A 148 -10.42 -5.76 -12.11
N LEU A 149 -9.41 -6.23 -11.38
CA LEU A 149 -8.98 -7.63 -11.40
C LEU A 149 -10.07 -8.56 -10.83
N TRP A 150 -10.83 -8.11 -9.83
CA TRP A 150 -12.01 -8.82 -9.34
C TRP A 150 -13.14 -8.89 -10.38
N ILE A 151 -13.46 -7.78 -11.07
CA ILE A 151 -14.47 -7.74 -12.14
C ILE A 151 -14.14 -8.78 -13.22
N ARG A 152 -12.84 -8.95 -13.53
CA ARG A 152 -12.36 -9.94 -14.51
C ARG A 152 -12.19 -11.35 -13.97
N GLY A 153 -12.40 -11.57 -12.67
CA GLY A 153 -12.26 -12.88 -12.04
C GLY A 153 -10.82 -13.41 -12.03
N VAL A 154 -9.82 -12.52 -11.96
CA VAL A 154 -8.41 -12.92 -11.89
C VAL A 154 -8.16 -13.67 -10.57
N PRO A 155 -7.50 -14.85 -10.60
CA PRO A 155 -7.21 -15.61 -9.38
C PRO A 155 -6.42 -14.79 -8.37
N GLY A 156 -6.84 -14.83 -7.10
CA GLY A 156 -6.20 -14.07 -6.01
C GLY A 156 -6.88 -12.74 -5.69
N HIS A 157 -7.72 -12.21 -6.58
CA HIS A 157 -8.44 -10.95 -6.38
C HIS A 157 -9.89 -11.22 -5.97
N SER A 158 -10.37 -10.51 -4.95
CA SER A 158 -11.66 -10.83 -4.34
C SER A 158 -12.30 -9.63 -3.65
N LEU A 159 -13.59 -9.77 -3.31
CA LEU A 159 -14.28 -8.82 -2.42
C LEU A 159 -13.53 -8.59 -1.11
N GLY A 160 -12.87 -9.61 -0.56
CA GLY A 160 -12.05 -9.48 0.64
C GLY A 160 -10.78 -8.64 0.39
N GLY A 161 -10.21 -8.72 -0.80
CA GLY A 161 -9.11 -7.86 -1.23
C GLY A 161 -9.54 -6.39 -1.35
N ILE A 162 -10.66 -6.13 -2.02
CA ILE A 162 -11.23 -4.77 -2.13
C ILE A 162 -11.45 -4.18 -0.75
N GLN A 163 -12.08 -4.94 0.15
CA GLN A 163 -12.32 -4.52 1.54
C GLN A 163 -11.03 -4.26 2.32
N ALA A 164 -9.98 -5.04 2.10
CA ALA A 164 -8.69 -4.81 2.74
C ALA A 164 -8.08 -3.48 2.28
N ARG A 165 -8.06 -3.20 0.97
CA ARG A 165 -7.55 -1.92 0.42
C ARG A 165 -8.36 -0.72 0.90
N GLN A 166 -9.68 -0.83 0.92
CA GLN A 166 -10.54 0.21 1.49
C GLN A 166 -10.38 0.36 3.01
N GLY A 167 -9.99 -0.71 3.72
CA GLY A 167 -9.61 -0.64 5.12
C GLY A 167 -8.37 0.22 5.35
N GLU A 168 -7.34 0.03 4.51
CA GLU A 168 -6.12 0.85 4.53
C GLU A 168 -6.42 2.32 4.18
N LEU A 169 -7.21 2.56 3.13
CA LEU A 169 -7.66 3.91 2.74
C LEU A 169 -8.48 4.58 3.86
N ARG A 170 -9.36 3.84 4.55
CA ARG A 170 -10.13 4.36 5.68
C ARG A 170 -9.21 4.82 6.81
N LEU A 171 -8.13 4.10 7.10
CA LEU A 171 -7.13 4.55 8.08
C LEU A 171 -6.48 5.86 7.61
N MET A 172 -5.98 5.93 6.38
CA MET A 172 -5.35 7.14 5.82
C MET A 172 -6.29 8.36 5.87
N CYS A 173 -7.54 8.19 5.43
CA CYS A 173 -8.56 9.23 5.44
C CYS A 173 -8.92 9.73 6.84
N THR A 174 -8.92 8.84 7.85
CA THR A 174 -9.31 9.20 9.22
C THR A 174 -8.15 9.75 10.07
N THR A 175 -6.91 9.34 9.81
CA THR A 175 -5.78 9.67 10.70
C THR A 175 -4.76 10.63 10.12
N ALA A 176 -4.68 10.76 8.79
CA ALA A 176 -3.61 11.50 8.14
C ALA A 176 -4.14 12.56 7.19
N VAL A 177 -4.81 12.16 6.10
CA VAL A 177 -5.00 13.02 4.94
C VAL A 177 -5.98 14.17 5.25
N ILE A 178 -7.22 13.89 5.65
CA ILE A 178 -8.22 14.97 5.84
C ILE A 178 -7.79 15.98 6.92
N ALA A 179 -7.20 15.50 8.01
CA ALA A 179 -6.78 16.37 9.12
C ALA A 179 -5.59 17.27 8.76
N ARG A 180 -4.71 16.82 7.87
CA ARG A 180 -3.54 17.58 7.40
C ARG A 180 -3.90 18.53 6.27
N GLU A 181 -4.83 18.13 5.41
CA GLU A 181 -5.07 18.78 4.12
C GLU A 181 -6.16 19.86 4.12
N GLY A 182 -6.47 20.44 5.29
CA GLY A 182 -7.39 21.57 5.41
C GLY A 182 -8.76 21.22 5.98
N GLY A 183 -8.98 19.97 6.40
CA GLY A 183 -10.19 19.54 7.10
C GLY A 183 -11.29 19.02 6.16
N PRO A 184 -12.55 18.93 6.65
CA PRO A 184 -13.65 18.25 5.95
C PRO A 184 -14.12 18.91 4.65
N GLU A 185 -13.67 20.13 4.36
CA GLU A 185 -14.00 20.87 3.13
C GLU A 185 -12.86 20.82 2.09
N SER A 186 -11.83 20.00 2.33
CA SER A 186 -10.68 19.85 1.42
C SER A 186 -11.00 18.91 0.24
N THR A 187 -10.25 19.05 -0.85
CA THR A 187 -10.28 18.10 -1.99
C THR A 187 -10.08 16.65 -1.55
N TYR A 188 -9.29 16.42 -0.50
CA TYR A 188 -9.09 15.07 0.03
C TYR A 188 -10.28 14.53 0.83
N ALA A 189 -11.17 15.38 1.36
CA ALA A 189 -12.41 14.90 1.96
C ALA A 189 -13.35 14.32 0.88
N GLU A 190 -13.41 14.96 -0.29
CA GLU A 190 -14.11 14.47 -1.46
C GLU A 190 -13.45 13.20 -2.01
N ALA A 191 -12.13 13.21 -2.24
CA ALA A 191 -11.39 12.03 -2.69
C ALA A 191 -11.54 10.84 -1.72
N CYS A 192 -11.54 11.08 -0.41
CA CYS A 192 -11.78 10.04 0.58
C CYS A 192 -13.21 9.50 0.57
N THR A 193 -14.20 10.32 0.22
CA THR A 193 -15.59 9.87 0.06
C THR A 193 -15.70 8.91 -1.12
N LEU A 194 -15.11 9.30 -2.25
CA LEU A 194 -15.06 8.51 -3.49
C LEU A 194 -14.24 7.22 -3.31
N ALA A 195 -13.07 7.29 -2.69
CA ALA A 195 -12.19 6.14 -2.46
C ALA A 195 -12.79 5.06 -1.54
N LEU A 196 -13.79 5.44 -0.74
CA LEU A 196 -14.52 4.54 0.17
C LEU A 196 -15.90 4.14 -0.38
N ASP A 197 -16.17 4.35 -1.67
CA ASP A 197 -17.39 3.89 -2.32
C ASP A 197 -17.60 2.38 -2.13
N ALA A 198 -18.83 1.96 -1.88
CA ALA A 198 -19.17 0.57 -1.61
C ALA A 198 -20.15 -0.03 -2.62
N GLY A 199 -20.27 0.56 -3.82
CA GLY A 199 -21.13 0.09 -4.91
C GLY A 199 -20.94 -1.40 -5.23
N TYR A 200 -19.69 -1.88 -5.20
CA TYR A 200 -19.33 -3.28 -5.43
C TYR A 200 -20.03 -4.26 -4.47
N MET A 201 -20.38 -3.85 -3.25
CA MET A 201 -21.13 -4.70 -2.30
C MET A 201 -22.56 -4.99 -2.78
N ASN A 202 -23.11 -4.13 -3.63
CA ASN A 202 -24.41 -4.28 -4.27
C ASN A 202 -24.31 -4.87 -5.69
N GLY A 203 -23.12 -5.34 -6.08
CA GLY A 203 -22.85 -5.86 -7.42
C GLY A 203 -22.47 -4.80 -8.46
N ASP A 204 -22.31 -3.54 -8.05
CA ASP A 204 -21.93 -2.44 -8.93
C ASP A 204 -20.43 -2.14 -8.84
N GLY A 205 -19.62 -3.10 -9.30
CA GLY A 205 -18.17 -2.95 -9.41
C GLY A 205 -17.73 -1.76 -10.27
N PRO A 206 -18.34 -1.55 -11.46
CA PRO A 206 -18.04 -0.40 -12.31
C PRO A 206 -18.19 0.95 -11.59
N ALA A 207 -19.27 1.16 -10.84
CA ALA A 207 -19.42 2.41 -10.08
C ALA A 207 -18.30 2.64 -9.05
N THR A 208 -17.89 1.59 -8.33
CA THR A 208 -16.75 1.69 -7.40
C THR A 208 -15.43 1.95 -8.13
N PHE A 209 -15.23 1.32 -9.29
CA PHE A 209 -14.04 1.54 -10.10
C PHE A 209 -13.95 2.99 -10.59
N ASP A 210 -15.06 3.55 -11.09
CA ASP A 210 -15.12 4.94 -11.57
C ASP A 210 -14.91 5.94 -10.41
N ALA A 211 -15.51 5.68 -9.24
CA ALA A 211 -15.30 6.50 -8.05
C ALA A 211 -13.82 6.51 -7.60
N LEU A 212 -13.15 5.37 -7.66
CA LEU A 212 -11.71 5.29 -7.36
C LEU A 212 -10.86 6.06 -8.39
N ALA A 213 -11.22 6.00 -9.67
CA ALA A 213 -10.57 6.81 -10.72
C ALA A 213 -10.71 8.31 -10.44
N GLU A 214 -11.91 8.75 -10.06
CA GLU A 214 -12.19 10.15 -9.72
C GLU A 214 -11.43 10.58 -8.45
N ALA A 215 -11.37 9.73 -7.42
CA ALA A 215 -10.57 9.98 -6.23
C ALA A 215 -9.07 10.15 -6.55
N TYR A 216 -8.54 9.33 -7.46
CA TYR A 216 -7.16 9.43 -7.91
C TYR A 216 -6.91 10.73 -8.68
N ALA A 217 -7.80 11.09 -9.61
CA ALA A 217 -7.70 12.32 -10.39
C ALA A 217 -7.72 13.58 -9.50
N LEU A 218 -8.55 13.60 -8.45
CA LEU A 218 -8.58 14.69 -7.47
C LEU A 218 -7.25 14.82 -6.70
N ALA A 219 -6.69 13.69 -6.25
CA ALA A 219 -5.39 13.69 -5.58
C ALA A 219 -4.27 14.15 -6.53
N ALA A 220 -4.28 13.66 -7.77
CA ALA A 220 -3.32 14.02 -8.81
C ALA A 220 -3.31 15.52 -9.12
N ALA A 221 -4.50 16.11 -9.29
CA ALA A 221 -4.65 17.54 -9.55
C ALA A 221 -4.14 18.40 -8.38
N ASP A 222 -4.46 18.02 -7.14
CA ASP A 222 -3.99 18.73 -5.95
C ASP A 222 -2.46 18.59 -5.76
N ILE A 223 -1.88 17.41 -6.01
CA ILE A 223 -0.43 17.20 -6.01
C ILE A 223 0.26 18.12 -7.03
N ALA A 224 -0.25 18.18 -8.28
CA ALA A 224 0.31 19.04 -9.31
C ALA A 224 0.25 20.54 -8.96
N VAL A 225 -0.76 20.98 -8.19
CA VAL A 225 -0.84 22.37 -7.69
C VAL A 225 0.24 22.67 -6.65
N ARG A 226 0.57 21.68 -5.81
CA ARG A 226 1.52 21.83 -4.70
C ARG A 226 2.97 21.65 -5.12
N ASP A 227 3.17 20.79 -6.11
CA ASP A 227 4.47 20.45 -6.66
C ASP A 227 4.36 20.31 -8.18
N ALA A 228 4.44 21.44 -8.87
CA ALA A 228 4.24 21.50 -10.32
C ALA A 228 5.33 20.76 -11.11
N THR A 229 6.51 20.50 -10.52
CA THR A 229 7.67 19.96 -11.25
C THR A 229 8.20 18.69 -10.62
N THR A 230 8.54 17.69 -11.42
CA THR A 230 9.10 16.45 -10.89
C THR A 230 10.54 16.62 -10.42
N ASP A 231 10.93 15.86 -9.40
CA ASP A 231 12.28 15.86 -8.87
C ASP A 231 13.11 14.67 -9.37
N PRO A 232 14.45 14.82 -9.43
CA PRO A 232 15.35 13.73 -9.78
C PRO A 232 15.61 12.78 -8.61
N GLU A 233 15.41 13.22 -7.36
CA GLU A 233 15.66 12.42 -6.16
C GLU A 233 14.36 12.16 -5.38
N PRO A 234 14.12 10.92 -4.91
CA PRO A 234 12.92 10.58 -4.17
C PRO A 234 13.02 11.00 -2.69
N ALA A 235 12.05 11.74 -2.19
CA ALA A 235 11.68 11.62 -0.78
C ALA A 235 10.76 10.40 -0.59
N PHE A 236 10.94 9.66 0.49
CA PHE A 236 10.08 8.52 0.86
C PHE A 236 9.02 8.96 1.86
N TYR A 237 7.80 8.42 1.74
CA TYR A 237 6.78 8.60 2.76
C TYR A 237 7.20 7.86 4.03
N ALA A 238 7.83 8.59 4.96
CA ALA A 238 8.25 8.02 6.23
C ALA A 238 7.01 7.51 6.97
N VAL A 239 7.04 6.25 7.44
CA VAL A 239 6.07 5.80 8.45
C VAL A 239 6.26 6.74 9.64
N ALA A 240 5.24 7.52 9.99
CA ALA A 240 5.29 8.41 11.13
C ALA A 240 5.79 7.61 12.34
N SER A 241 7.05 7.84 12.72
CA SER A 241 7.59 7.22 13.91
C SER A 241 6.76 7.78 15.07
N ALA A 242 6.25 6.87 15.90
CA ALA A 242 5.67 7.26 17.16
C ALA A 242 6.75 7.96 17.99
N ALA A 243 6.74 9.28 17.94
CA ALA A 243 7.34 10.23 18.87
C ALA A 243 8.63 9.78 19.58
N GLU A 244 9.78 10.25 19.09
CA GLU A 244 10.80 10.76 20.01
C GLU A 244 10.28 12.09 20.57
N SER A 245 9.66 12.02 21.76
CA SER A 245 9.47 13.21 22.58
C SER A 245 10.77 13.53 23.34
N PRO A 246 11.09 14.82 23.53
CA PRO A 246 12.34 15.29 24.15
C PRO A 246 12.51 14.90 25.62
#